data_AF-A0A1N6GBM1-F1
#
_entry.id   AF-A0A1N6GBM1-F1
#
_cell.length_a   1.000
_cell.length_b   1.000
_cell.length_c   1.000
_cell.angle_alpha   90.00
_cell.angle_beta   90.00
_cell.angle_gamma   90.00
#
_symmetry.space_group_name_H-M   'P 1'
#
loop_
_entity.id
_entity.type
_entity.pdbx_description
1 polymer ?
#
loop_
_entity_poly.entity_id
_entity_poly.type
_entity_poly.pdbx_seq_one_letter_code
_entity_poly.pdbx_strand_id
1 'polypeptide(L)' 'MDTQQLLRWVDQPETHQKVVGEYEGSYALGVTSDPPAFLLRVEPKDIGRFPKSVTLDGVNVPVIVHGGFVQPRHLKG' A
#
# COMPACT_ATOMS: atom_id res chain seq x y z
N MET A 1 8.24 -11.93 9.48
CA MET A 1 7.66 -10.59 9.68
C MET A 1 6.25 -10.76 10.20
N ASP A 2 5.87 -9.99 11.22
CA ASP A 2 4.58 -10.14 11.90
C ASP A 2 3.54 -9.17 11.34
N THR A 3 2.32 -9.66 11.14
CA THR A 3 1.20 -8.87 10.59
C THR A 3 0.77 -7.76 11.57
N GLN A 4 0.91 -7.98 12.89
CA GLN A 4 0.61 -6.93 13.89
C GLN A 4 1.56 -5.74 13.79
N GLN A 5 2.83 -5.98 13.46
CA GLN A 5 3.80 -4.92 13.23
C GLN A 5 3.46 -4.13 11.96
N LEU A 6 3.10 -4.83 10.88
CA LEU A 6 2.68 -4.19 9.63
C LEU A 6 1.44 -3.31 9.83
N LEU A 7 0.46 -3.74 10.64
CA LEU A 7 -0.72 -2.94 10.98
C LEU A 7 -0.34 -1.64 11.71
N ARG A 8 0.63 -1.68 12.62
CA ARG A 8 1.10 -0.46 13.30
C ARG A 8 1.79 0.50 12.35
N TRP A 9 2.59 -0.02 11.42
CA TRP A 9 3.28 0.82 10.43
C TRP A 9 2.34 1.37 9.37
N VAL A 10 1.33 0.60 8.93
CA VAL A 10 0.42 1.06 7.86
C VAL A 10 -0.36 2.30 8.30
N ASP A 11 -0.69 2.43 9.58
CA ASP A 11 -1.38 3.61 10.11
C ASP A 11 -0.49 4.88 10.19
N GLN A 12 0.82 4.77 9.90
CA GLN A 12 1.74 5.90 9.96
C GLN A 12 1.79 6.65 8.62
N PRO A 13 1.63 8.00 8.62
CA PRO A 13 1.74 8.82 7.41
C PRO A 13 3.06 8.63 6.64
N GLU A 14 4.15 8.41 7.37
CA GLU A 14 5.49 8.18 6.81
C GLU A 14 5.55 6.89 5.96
N THR A 15 4.84 5.85 6.38
CA THR A 15 4.71 4.60 5.60
C THR A 15 3.97 4.85 4.31
N HIS A 16 2.87 5.61 4.36
CA HIS A 16 2.13 5.99 3.16
C HIS A 16 3.02 6.75 2.17
N GLN A 17 3.79 7.73 2.66
CA GLN A 17 4.72 8.48 1.80
C GLN A 17 5.78 7.58 1.16
N LYS A 18 6.36 6.63 1.91
CA LYS A 18 7.36 5.69 1.37
C LYS A 18 6.80 4.71 0.35
N VAL A 19 5.57 4.24 0.54
CA VAL A 19 4.94 3.22 -0.32
C VAL A 19 4.32 3.85 -1.56
N VAL A 20 3.65 5.00 -1.42
CA VAL A 20 2.90 5.67 -2.50
C VAL A 20 3.80 6.64 -3.29
N GLY A 21 4.78 7.25 -2.62
CA GLY A 21 5.68 8.23 -3.23
C GLY A 21 4.93 9.47 -3.70
N GLU A 22 5.19 9.89 -4.94
CA GLU A 22 4.61 11.09 -5.57
C GLU A 22 3.28 10.80 -6.30
N TYR A 23 2.66 9.64 -6.09
CA TYR A 23 1.40 9.32 -6.76
C TYR A 23 0.23 10.15 -6.19
N GLU A 24 -0.35 11.00 -7.03
CA GLU A 24 -1.44 11.91 -6.66
C GLU A 24 -2.86 11.33 -6.86
N GLY A 25 -2.99 10.11 -7.39
CA GLY A 25 -4.29 9.49 -7.66
C GLY A 25 -4.87 8.74 -6.47
N SER A 26 -6.09 8.22 -6.63
CA SER A 26 -6.75 7.48 -5.55
C SER A 26 -6.03 6.17 -5.26
N TYR A 27 -5.84 5.87 -3.97
CA TYR A 27 -5.25 4.62 -3.55
C TYR A 27 -5.89 4.08 -2.27
N ALA A 28 -5.67 2.80 -2.02
CA ALA A 28 -5.89 2.17 -0.73
C ALA A 28 -4.62 1.41 -0.33
N LEU A 29 -4.16 1.61 0.90
CA LEU A 29 -3.03 0.90 1.48
C LEU A 29 -3.52 0.05 2.64
N GLY A 30 -3.06 -1.20 2.71
CA GLY A 30 -3.40 -2.13 3.78
C GLY A 30 -2.31 -3.17 3.96
N VAL A 31 -2.66 -4.25 4.66
CA VAL A 31 -1.75 -5.35 4.99
C VAL A 31 -2.36 -6.68 4.56
N THR A 32 -1.53 -7.58 4.04
CA THR A 32 -1.88 -9.00 3.84
C THR A 32 -1.03 -9.87 4.78
N SER A 33 -1.55 -11.04 5.16
CA SER A 33 -0.88 -12.00 6.05
C SER A 33 -0.25 -13.19 5.33
N ASP A 34 -0.56 -13.41 4.04
CA ASP A 34 -0.03 -14.53 3.25
C ASP A 34 0.28 -14.10 1.80
N PRO A 35 1.55 -13.78 1.47
CA PRO A 35 2.64 -13.55 2.43
C PRO A 35 2.44 -12.24 3.21
N PRO A 36 3.04 -12.07 4.41
CA PRO A 36 3.01 -10.81 5.14
C PRO A 36 3.63 -9.65 4.34
N ALA A 37 2.82 -8.66 3.94
CA ALA A 37 3.24 -7.55 3.08
C ALA A 37 2.31 -6.33 3.19
N PHE A 38 2.78 -5.18 2.73
CA PHE A 38 1.88 -4.07 2.39
C PHE A 38 1.14 -4.38 1.09
N LEU A 39 -0.15 -4.11 1.07
CA LEU A 39 -0.99 -4.21 -0.13
C LEU A 39 -1.39 -2.81 -0.58
N LEU A 40 -0.81 -2.34 -1.68
CA LEU A 40 -1.13 -1.07 -2.30
C LEU A 40 -2.08 -1.30 -3.48
N ARG A 41 -3.23 -0.63 -3.49
CA ARG A 41 -4.19 -0.63 -4.60
C ARG A 41 -4.26 0.75 -5.21
N VAL A 42 -4.09 0.85 -6.52
CA VAL A 42 -4.03 2.13 -7.26
C VAL A 42 -4.87 2.08 -8.52
N GLU A 43 -5.38 3.22 -8.98
CA GLU A 43 -6.21 3.32 -10.18
C GLU A 43 -5.52 2.84 -11.48
N PRO A 44 -4.28 3.27 -11.81
CA PRO A 44 -3.64 2.86 -13.05
C PRO A 44 -3.37 1.35 -13.08
N LYS A 45 -3.50 0.75 -14.27
CA LYS A 45 -3.09 -0.65 -14.50
C LYS A 45 -1.58 -0.81 -14.57
N ASP A 46 -0.89 0.23 -15.04
CA ASP A 46 0.58 0.25 -15.01
C ASP A 46 1.07 0.58 -13.61
N ILE A 47 1.65 -0.43 -12.97
CA ILE A 47 2.17 -0.39 -11.60
C ILE A 47 3.70 -0.39 -11.57
N GLY A 48 4.38 -0.34 -12.72
CA GLY A 48 5.83 -0.51 -12.82
C GLY A 48 6.64 0.55 -12.06
N ARG A 49 6.03 1.71 -11.79
CA ARG A 49 6.64 2.82 -11.05
C ARG A 49 6.59 2.69 -9.52
N PHE A 50 5.80 1.76 -8.98
CA PHE A 50 5.65 1.61 -7.54
C PHE A 50 6.74 0.70 -6.96
N PRO A 51 7.19 0.95 -5.72
CA PRO A 51 8.20 0.12 -5.09
C PRO A 51 7.68 -1.30 -4.86
N LYS A 52 8.56 -2.29 -5.02
CA LYS A 52 8.29 -3.70 -4.67
C LYS A 52 8.58 -4.00 -3.20
N SER A 53 9.32 -3.12 -2.53
CA SER A 53 9.61 -3.16 -1.10
C SER A 53 10.00 -1.78 -0.58
N VAL A 54 9.86 -1.57 0.71
CA VAL A 54 10.26 -0.32 1.41
C VAL A 54 11.02 -0.65 2.68
N THR A 55 11.96 0.21 3.07
CA THR A 55 12.70 0.04 4.33
C THR A 55 12.04 0.85 5.45
N LEU A 56 11.58 0.15 6.50
CA LEU A 56 11.01 0.71 7.72
C LEU A 56 11.81 0.20 8.92
N ASP A 57 12.33 1.10 9.75
CA ASP A 57 13.14 0.76 10.94
C ASP A 57 14.27 -0.26 10.67
N GLY A 58 14.92 -0.15 9.50
CA GLY A 58 15.98 -1.08 9.07
C GLY A 58 15.49 -2.44 8.54
N VAL A 59 14.17 -2.67 8.50
CA VAL A 59 13.55 -3.88 7.96
C VAL A 59 13.06 -3.64 6.54
N ASN A 60 13.43 -4.52 5.60
CA ASN A 60 12.90 -4.48 4.24
C ASN A 60 11.51 -5.16 4.20
N VAL A 61 10.48 -4.38 3.91
CA VAL A 61 9.08 -4.81 3.89
C VAL A 61 8.58 -4.93 2.45
N PRO A 62 8.07 -6.10 2.01
CA PRO A 62 7.54 -6.26 0.66
C PRO A 62 6.25 -5.45 0.47
N VAL A 63 6.07 -4.96 -0.75
CA VAL A 63 4.89 -4.24 -1.20
C VAL A 63 4.31 -4.98 -2.40
N ILE A 64 3.06 -5.42 -2.28
CA ILE A 64 2.27 -6.00 -3.36
C ILE A 64 1.39 -4.90 -3.92
N VAL A 65 1.51 -4.62 -5.22
CA VAL A 65 0.79 -3.53 -5.88
C VAL A 65 -0.24 -4.11 -6.84
N HIS A 66 -1.51 -3.69 -6.68
CA HIS A 66 -2.61 -4.04 -7.59
C HIS A 66 -3.11 -2.78 -8.30
N GLY A 67 -3.05 -2.82 -9.63
CA GLY A 67 -3.63 -1.78 -10.49
C GLY A 67 -5.12 -1.99 -10.75
N GLY A 68 -5.79 -0.95 -11.26
CA GLY A 68 -7.22 -1.01 -11.60
C GLY A 68 -8.16 -0.85 -10.39
N PHE A 69 -7.67 -0.23 -9.31
CA PHE A 69 -8.51 0.14 -8.17
C PHE A 69 -9.62 1.10 -8.62
N VAL A 70 -10.85 0.77 -8.25
CA VAL A 70 -12.00 1.65 -8.47
C VAL A 70 -12.45 2.14 -7.11
N GLN A 71 -12.38 3.46 -6.91
CA GLN A 71 -12.86 4.06 -5.67
C GLN A 71 -14.34 3.72 -5.43
N PRO A 72 -14.74 3.38 -4.18
CA PRO A 72 -16.13 3.22 -3.84
C PRO A 72 -16.90 4.51 -4.15
N ARG A 73 -18.01 4.40 -4.87
CA ARG A 73 -18.92 5.53 -5.06
C ARG A 73 -19.89 5.54 -3.89
N HIS A 74 -20.11 6.70 -3.27
CA HIS A 74 -21.24 6.87 -2.37
C HIS A 74 -22.52 6.56 -3.14
N LEU A 75 -23.24 5.51 -2.74
CA LEU A 75 -24.60 5.27 -3.21
C LEU A 75 -25.44 6.42 -2.65
N LYS A 76 -25.95 7.31 -3.50
CA LYS A 76 -27.00 8.25 -3.10
C LYS A 76 -28.22 7.41 -2.74
N GLY A 77 -28.58 7.42 -1.45
CA GLY A 77 -29.86 6.91 -0.97
C GLY A 77 -31.03 7.78 -1.43
#